data_AF-A0A7S0GDV4-F1
#
_entry.id   AF-A0A7S0GDV4-F1
#
_cell.length_a   1.000
_cell.length_b   1.000
_cell.length_c   1.000
_cell.angle_alpha   90.00
_cell.angle_beta   90.00
_cell.angle_gamma   90.00
#
_symmetry.space_group_name_H-M   'P 1'
#
loop_
_entity.id
_entity.type
_entity.pdbx_description
1 polymer ?
#
loop_
_entity_poly.entity_id
_entity_poly.type
_entity_poly.pdbx_seq_one_letter_code
_entity_poly.pdbx_strand_id
1 'polypeptide(L)'
;VSSQINDELHSALHQNKYESWGNHSKKISRSTDLFSFKLDERGREHLKDLRPGDHIALYPSNSEDTFEQVYRMIQHDKSSTLTHTTKQLKDEYDLVRSVGDKALGALYEMVENAQARVILKFHLENLPISAAMPSIESLVNLLPPGSIPAKWIWDYAPAMEPRFYSIASIFEEEGIVSICQSVVTLPPPYEHPGLASRWLRSLCVGDKGLALFSKTNFHLPVDGSVPVILIGAGSGIAPFRSFWLSDATNPMFLFYVSIAIDCFHFQPSIPY
;
A
#
# COMPACT_ATOMS: atom_id res chain seq x y z
N VAL A 1 15.37 -14.78 -14.26
CA VAL A 1 14.10 -15.35 -13.75
C VAL A 1 13.23 -14.26 -13.11
N SER A 2 13.75 -13.43 -12.19
CA SER A 2 12.99 -12.29 -11.62
C SER A 2 12.68 -11.17 -12.62
N SER A 3 13.57 -10.90 -13.59
CA SER A 3 13.35 -9.85 -14.60
C SER A 3 12.22 -10.18 -15.57
N GLN A 4 12.17 -11.43 -16.08
CA GLN A 4 11.10 -11.87 -16.99
C GLN A 4 9.73 -11.94 -16.31
N ILE A 5 9.67 -12.35 -15.03
CA ILE A 5 8.43 -12.31 -14.25
C ILE A 5 7.97 -10.87 -14.06
N ASN A 6 8.89 -9.94 -13.78
CA ASN A 6 8.57 -8.52 -13.72
C ASN A 6 8.11 -7.98 -15.08
N ASP A 7 8.74 -8.35 -16.19
CA ASP A 7 8.37 -7.87 -17.53
C ASP A 7 7.00 -8.41 -17.98
N GLU A 8 6.66 -9.67 -17.64
CA GLU A 8 5.34 -10.26 -17.88
C GLU A 8 4.27 -9.63 -16.97
N LEU A 9 4.59 -9.38 -15.69
CA LEU A 9 3.73 -8.61 -14.79
C LEU A 9 3.54 -7.18 -15.31
N HIS A 10 4.60 -6.50 -15.75
CA HIS A 10 4.54 -5.14 -16.30
C HIS A 10 3.75 -5.10 -17.62
N SER A 11 3.85 -6.12 -18.46
CA SER A 11 3.05 -6.24 -19.69
C SER A 11 1.57 -6.49 -19.38
N ALA A 12 1.26 -7.37 -18.42
CA ALA A 12 -0.11 -7.58 -17.93
C ALA A 12 -0.69 -6.36 -17.20
N LEU A 13 0.16 -5.59 -16.50
CA LEU A 13 -0.17 -4.33 -15.84
C LEU A 13 -0.60 -3.23 -16.81
N HIS A 14 -0.03 -3.21 -18.02
CA HIS A 14 -0.44 -2.28 -19.05
C HIS A 14 -1.80 -2.63 -19.66
N GLN A 15 -2.21 -3.90 -19.61
CA GLN A 15 -3.47 -4.38 -20.18
C GLN A 15 -4.67 -4.23 -19.22
N ASN A 16 -4.42 -4.35 -17.91
CA ASN A 16 -5.46 -4.39 -16.87
C ASN A 16 -5.55 -3.10 -16.04
N LYS A 17 -5.42 -1.94 -16.70
CA LYS A 17 -5.67 -0.65 -16.04
C LYS A 17 -7.17 -0.41 -15.90
N TYR A 18 -7.68 -0.50 -14.67
CA TYR A 18 -9.05 -0.11 -14.35
C TYR A 18 -9.06 1.34 -13.89
N GLU A 19 -10.07 2.11 -14.30
CA GLU A 19 -10.07 3.58 -14.26
C GLU A 19 -11.29 4.18 -13.57
N SER A 20 -12.08 3.44 -12.80
CA SER A 20 -13.03 4.07 -11.87
C SER A 20 -12.79 3.59 -10.46
N TRP A 21 -12.43 4.52 -9.58
CA TRP A 21 -12.33 4.30 -8.14
C TRP A 21 -13.16 5.41 -7.46
N GLY A 22 -13.54 5.20 -6.20
CA GLY A 22 -14.39 6.14 -5.49
C GLY A 22 -14.53 5.66 -4.06
N ASN A 23 -13.96 6.43 -3.13
CA ASN A 23 -13.80 5.99 -1.76
C ASN A 23 -15.10 6.18 -0.96
N HIS A 24 -15.71 5.07 -0.52
CA HIS A 24 -16.61 5.06 0.63
C HIS A 24 -15.88 4.36 1.79
N SER A 25 -15.05 5.11 2.51
CA SER A 25 -14.35 4.60 3.70
C SER A 25 -15.26 4.64 4.92
N LYS A 26 -15.31 3.54 5.65
CA LYS A 26 -16.02 3.46 6.92
C LYS A 26 -15.10 2.94 8.00
N LYS A 27 -15.02 3.64 9.12
CA LYS A 27 -14.27 3.16 10.28
C LYS A 27 -14.96 1.93 10.88
N ILE A 28 -14.27 0.79 10.89
CA ILE A 28 -14.81 -0.48 11.43
C ILE A 28 -14.17 -0.86 12.77
N SER A 29 -13.06 -0.23 13.13
CA SER A 29 -12.45 -0.29 14.46
C SER A 29 -11.57 0.95 14.71
N ARG A 30 -10.96 1.09 15.90
CA ARG A 30 -10.10 2.23 16.25
C ARG A 30 -9.04 2.59 15.19
N SER A 31 -8.41 1.59 14.59
CA SER A 31 -7.28 1.75 13.66
C SER A 31 -7.53 1.14 12.29
N THR A 32 -8.73 0.63 12.00
CA THR A 32 -9.03 -0.05 10.74
C THR A 32 -10.26 0.54 10.07
N ASP A 33 -10.09 0.79 8.78
CA ASP A 33 -11.14 1.28 7.90
C ASP A 33 -11.51 0.16 6.90
N LEU A 34 -12.82 0.05 6.62
CA LEU A 34 -13.34 -0.69 5.49
C LEU A 34 -13.38 0.27 4.31
N PHE A 35 -12.53 0.03 3.31
CA PHE A 35 -12.55 0.79 2.07
C PHE A 35 -13.39 0.03 1.05
N SER A 36 -14.36 0.71 0.45
CA SER A 36 -15.17 0.17 -0.64
C SER A 36 -14.91 0.95 -1.91
N PHE A 37 -14.74 0.24 -3.02
CA PHE A 37 -14.44 0.79 -4.33
C PHE A 37 -15.44 0.29 -5.35
N LYS A 38 -15.91 1.19 -6.22
CA LYS A 38 -16.77 0.85 -7.34
C LYS A 38 -15.94 0.63 -8.60
N LEU A 39 -16.01 -0.56 -9.18
CA LEU A 39 -15.28 -0.90 -10.40
C LEU A 39 -15.98 -0.42 -11.67
N ASP A 40 -15.16 -0.14 -12.69
CA ASP A 40 -15.65 0.16 -14.03
C ASP A 40 -16.15 -1.11 -14.73
N GLU A 41 -16.64 -0.97 -15.96
CA GLU A 41 -17.18 -2.09 -16.72
C GLU A 41 -16.17 -3.23 -16.91
N ARG A 42 -14.90 -2.90 -17.21
CA ARG A 42 -13.83 -3.90 -17.38
C ARG A 42 -13.51 -4.60 -16.07
N GLY A 43 -13.47 -3.87 -14.96
CA GLY A 43 -13.25 -4.43 -13.63
C GLY A 43 -14.39 -5.36 -13.21
N ARG A 44 -15.64 -4.99 -13.53
CA ARG A 44 -16.82 -5.84 -13.28
C ARG A 44 -16.79 -7.16 -14.04
N GLU A 45 -16.25 -7.20 -15.25
CA GLU A 45 -16.09 -8.46 -15.99
C GLU A 45 -15.19 -9.45 -15.24
N HIS A 46 -14.11 -8.94 -14.63
CA HIS A 46 -13.17 -9.76 -13.87
C HIS A 46 -13.75 -10.27 -12.55
N LEU A 47 -14.75 -9.58 -11.97
CA LEU A 47 -15.39 -10.03 -10.73
C LEU A 47 -16.06 -11.40 -10.87
N LYS A 48 -16.54 -11.75 -12.07
CA LYS A 48 -17.21 -13.04 -12.34
C LYS A 48 -16.31 -14.24 -12.08
N ASP A 49 -15.01 -14.03 -12.16
CA ASP A 49 -13.98 -15.05 -12.05
C ASP A 49 -13.38 -15.16 -10.66
N LEU A 50 -13.79 -14.29 -9.75
CA LEU A 50 -13.29 -14.23 -8.38
C LEU A 50 -14.25 -14.89 -7.41
N ARG A 51 -13.70 -15.34 -6.29
CA ARG A 51 -14.46 -15.96 -5.21
C ARG A 51 -14.05 -15.36 -3.87
N PRO A 52 -14.93 -15.46 -2.85
CA PRO A 52 -14.54 -15.17 -1.47
C PRO A 52 -13.18 -15.79 -1.13
N GLY A 53 -12.30 -15.00 -0.51
CA GLY A 53 -10.91 -15.37 -0.21
C GLY A 53 -9.85 -14.94 -1.24
N ASP A 54 -10.26 -14.49 -2.43
CA ASP A 54 -9.35 -13.87 -3.39
C ASP A 54 -8.86 -12.49 -2.95
N HIS A 55 -7.84 -12.00 -3.63
CA HIS A 55 -7.18 -10.74 -3.31
C HIS A 55 -7.35 -9.70 -4.42
N ILE A 56 -7.27 -8.45 -4.00
CA ILE A 56 -7.09 -7.29 -4.86
C ILE A 56 -5.72 -6.68 -4.57
N ALA A 57 -4.97 -6.34 -5.61
CA ALA A 57 -3.65 -5.75 -5.53
C ALA A 57 -3.75 -4.29 -6.00
N LEU A 58 -3.49 -3.33 -5.13
CA LEU A 58 -3.62 -1.90 -5.42
C LEU A 58 -2.26 -1.26 -5.64
N TYR A 59 -2.16 -0.43 -6.66
CA TYR A 59 -1.00 0.44 -6.88
C TYR A 59 -1.26 1.78 -6.21
N PRO A 60 -0.55 2.08 -5.11
CA PRO A 60 -0.67 3.39 -4.50
C PRO A 60 0.12 4.43 -5.29
N SER A 61 -0.17 5.70 -5.04
CA SER A 61 0.63 6.84 -5.51
C SER A 61 1.17 7.62 -4.32
N ASN A 62 2.32 8.27 -4.49
CA ASN A 62 2.84 9.19 -3.49
C ASN A 62 1.89 10.39 -3.32
N SER A 63 1.83 10.94 -2.10
CA SER A 63 1.06 12.16 -1.86
C SER A 63 1.73 13.35 -2.55
N GLU A 64 0.93 14.39 -2.79
CA GLU A 64 1.44 15.61 -3.40
C GLU A 64 2.55 16.25 -2.56
N ASP A 65 2.43 16.20 -1.24
CA ASP A 65 3.45 16.72 -0.31
C ASP A 65 4.79 15.98 -0.45
N THR A 66 4.77 14.64 -0.47
CA THR A 66 5.98 13.83 -0.65
C THR A 66 6.60 14.10 -2.02
N PHE A 67 5.78 14.17 -3.06
CA PHE A 67 6.22 14.51 -4.41
C PHE A 67 6.92 15.88 -4.43
N GLU A 68 6.27 16.92 -3.92
CA GLU A 68 6.79 18.30 -3.92
C GLU A 68 8.11 18.43 -3.16
N GLN A 69 8.22 17.78 -2.00
CA GLN A 69 9.46 17.77 -1.22
C GLN A 69 10.63 17.17 -2.02
N VAL A 70 10.42 15.99 -2.60
CA VAL A 70 11.44 15.30 -3.41
C VAL A 70 11.75 16.08 -4.69
N TYR A 71 10.71 16.63 -5.33
CA TYR A 71 10.84 17.41 -6.56
C TYR A 71 11.67 18.68 -6.33
N ARG A 72 11.45 19.40 -5.23
CA ARG A 72 12.28 20.57 -4.87
C ARG A 72 13.75 20.19 -4.70
N MET A 73 14.03 19.03 -4.11
CA MET A 73 15.40 18.54 -3.96
C MET A 73 16.08 18.35 -5.34
N ILE A 74 15.35 17.79 -6.31
CA ILE A 74 15.83 17.60 -7.69
C ILE A 74 16.01 18.94 -8.42
N GLN A 75 15.09 19.90 -8.24
CA GLN A 75 15.18 21.21 -8.90
C GLN A 75 16.40 22.02 -8.49
N HIS A 76 16.88 21.84 -7.26
CA HIS A 76 18.12 22.48 -6.83
C HIS A 76 19.37 21.89 -7.51
N ASP A 77 19.28 20.68 -8.06
CA ASP A 77 20.35 20.05 -8.82
C ASP A 77 20.36 20.57 -10.27
N LYS A 78 21.27 21.52 -10.52
CA LYS A 78 21.48 22.18 -11.81
C LYS A 78 21.89 21.23 -12.96
N SER A 79 22.16 19.95 -12.68
CA SER A 79 22.59 18.96 -13.67
C SER A 79 21.46 18.18 -14.34
N SER A 80 20.21 18.30 -13.86
CA SER A 80 19.12 17.42 -14.30
C SER A 80 18.31 17.96 -15.49
N THR A 81 18.06 17.10 -16.50
CA THR A 81 17.15 17.38 -17.63
C THR A 81 15.76 16.83 -17.28
N LEU A 82 14.76 17.71 -17.09
CA LEU A 82 13.55 17.48 -16.29
C LEU A 82 12.30 16.95 -17.03
N THR A 83 12.43 16.34 -18.20
CA THR A 83 11.26 16.15 -19.09
C THR A 83 10.31 15.01 -18.71
N HIS A 84 10.67 14.09 -17.81
CA HIS A 84 9.85 12.90 -17.44
C HIS A 84 9.56 12.77 -15.93
N THR A 85 9.91 13.78 -15.14
CA THR A 85 10.15 13.68 -13.68
C THR A 85 8.89 13.46 -12.83
N THR A 86 7.78 14.12 -13.17
CA THR A 86 6.59 14.19 -12.28
C THR A 86 5.86 12.86 -12.15
N LYS A 87 5.59 12.20 -13.29
CA LYS A 87 4.84 10.95 -13.31
C LYS A 87 5.62 9.82 -12.63
N GLN A 88 6.92 9.75 -12.86
CA GLN A 88 7.76 8.69 -12.30
C GLN A 88 7.84 8.79 -10.77
N LEU A 89 8.06 10.00 -10.23
CA LEU A 89 8.08 10.22 -8.78
C LEU A 89 6.72 9.98 -8.14
N LYS A 90 5.62 10.21 -8.85
CA LYS A 90 4.29 10.05 -8.28
C LYS A 90 3.82 8.59 -8.28
N ASP A 91 4.04 7.88 -9.38
CA ASP A 91 3.39 6.58 -9.64
C ASP A 91 4.37 5.41 -9.85
N GLU A 92 5.64 5.65 -10.17
CA GLU A 92 6.60 4.58 -10.52
C GLU A 92 7.61 4.27 -9.41
N TYR A 93 7.86 5.22 -8.50
CA TYR A 93 8.79 5.05 -7.37
C TYR A 93 8.08 5.11 -6.03
N ASP A 94 8.46 4.24 -5.11
CA ASP A 94 7.99 4.25 -3.72
C ASP A 94 8.94 5.09 -2.86
N LEU A 95 8.56 6.34 -2.61
CA LEU A 95 9.40 7.31 -1.90
C LEU A 95 9.36 7.12 -0.37
N VAL A 96 8.41 6.32 0.13
CA VAL A 96 8.19 6.07 1.57
C VAL A 96 8.82 4.74 1.99
N ARG A 97 9.11 3.84 1.06
CA ARG A 97 9.86 2.61 1.33
C ARG A 97 11.30 2.94 1.71
N SER A 98 11.79 2.24 2.71
CA SER A 98 13.17 2.34 3.17
C SER A 98 14.17 2.05 2.05
N VAL A 99 15.25 2.84 1.99
CA VAL A 99 16.40 2.56 1.13
C VAL A 99 17.40 1.68 1.86
N GLY A 100 18.03 0.74 1.16
CA GLY A 100 19.01 -0.16 1.77
C GLY A 100 20.39 0.48 2.00
N ASP A 101 21.25 -0.20 2.76
CA ASP A 101 22.59 0.27 3.15
C ASP A 101 23.44 0.70 1.94
N LYS A 102 23.36 -0.06 0.84
CA LYS A 102 24.06 0.26 -0.40
C LYS A 102 23.66 1.63 -0.96
N ALA A 103 22.36 1.95 -0.91
CA ALA A 103 21.86 3.24 -1.37
C ALA A 103 22.36 4.36 -0.46
N LEU A 104 22.32 4.18 0.87
CA LEU A 104 22.84 5.18 1.80
C LEU A 104 24.36 5.40 1.65
N GLY A 105 25.14 4.33 1.47
CA GLY A 105 26.57 4.43 1.19
C GLY A 105 26.84 5.22 -0.08
N ALA A 106 26.11 4.94 -1.16
CA ALA A 106 26.22 5.71 -2.40
C ALA A 106 25.84 7.18 -2.22
N LEU A 107 24.80 7.49 -1.42
CA LEU A 107 24.43 8.86 -1.11
C LEU A 107 25.56 9.59 -0.39
N TYR A 108 26.15 8.95 0.63
CA TYR A 108 27.24 9.51 1.41
C TYR A 108 28.44 9.90 0.55
N GLU A 109 28.78 9.08 -0.45
CA GLU A 109 29.87 9.39 -1.39
C GLU A 109 29.53 10.56 -2.31
N MET A 110 28.28 10.65 -2.78
CA MET A 110 27.84 11.66 -3.76
C MET A 110 27.52 13.04 -3.17
N VAL A 111 27.21 13.13 -1.87
CA VAL A 111 26.80 14.38 -1.21
C VAL A 111 27.99 15.32 -1.01
N GLU A 112 27.91 16.58 -1.43
CA GLU A 112 28.96 17.57 -1.19
C GLU A 112 28.73 18.41 0.08
N ASN A 113 27.47 18.53 0.51
CA ASN A 113 27.10 19.35 1.66
C ASN A 113 27.66 18.77 2.98
N ALA A 114 28.47 19.54 3.69
CA ALA A 114 29.14 19.11 4.92
C ALA A 114 28.16 18.72 6.05
N GLN A 115 27.06 19.47 6.21
CA GLN A 115 26.03 19.16 7.22
C GLN A 115 25.32 17.84 6.89
N ALA A 116 24.95 17.66 5.62
CA ALA A 116 24.34 16.41 5.14
C ALA A 116 25.27 15.21 5.35
N ARG A 117 26.58 15.35 5.08
CA ARG A 117 27.58 14.29 5.35
C ARG A 117 27.63 13.90 6.82
N VAL A 118 27.57 14.86 7.75
CA VAL A 118 27.55 14.55 9.21
C VAL A 118 26.30 13.76 9.59
N ILE A 119 25.13 14.18 9.10
CA ILE A 119 23.85 13.50 9.38
C ILE A 119 23.83 12.07 8.82
N LEU A 120 24.30 11.89 7.58
CA LEU A 120 24.37 10.58 6.94
C LEU A 120 25.39 9.66 7.63
N LYS A 121 26.54 10.19 8.03
CA LYS A 121 27.54 9.44 8.81
C LYS A 121 26.94 8.94 10.12
N PHE A 122 26.21 9.79 10.84
CA PHE A 122 25.52 9.39 12.06
C PHE A 122 24.53 8.25 11.81
N HIS A 123 23.75 8.31 10.73
CA HIS A 123 22.81 7.24 10.36
C HIS A 123 23.54 5.94 10.02
N LEU A 124 24.61 5.97 9.23
CA LEU A 124 25.39 4.79 8.87
C LEU A 124 26.07 4.12 10.07
N GLU A 125 26.56 4.91 11.03
CA GLU A 125 27.26 4.41 12.22
C GLU A 125 26.33 3.97 13.35
N ASN A 126 25.12 4.54 13.42
CA ASN A 126 24.16 4.28 14.48
C ASN A 126 22.90 3.59 13.95
N LEU A 127 23.00 2.81 12.86
CA LEU A 127 21.89 1.97 12.38
C LEU A 127 21.40 1.09 13.54
N PRO A 128 20.21 1.36 14.12
CA PRO A 128 19.75 0.56 15.22
C PRO A 128 19.39 -0.81 14.65
N ILE A 129 19.79 -1.88 15.33
CA ILE A 129 19.42 -3.28 15.05
C ILE A 129 17.87 -3.46 14.95
N SER A 130 17.09 -2.44 15.36
CA SER A 130 15.63 -2.44 15.43
C SER A 130 14.93 -1.20 14.80
N ALA A 131 15.62 -0.22 14.22
CA ALA A 131 14.95 0.92 13.58
C ALA A 131 14.99 0.78 12.06
N ALA A 132 13.83 0.98 11.43
CA ALA A 132 13.71 0.90 9.98
C ALA A 132 14.70 1.88 9.32
N MET A 133 15.40 1.39 8.29
CA MET A 133 16.23 2.21 7.42
C MET A 133 15.41 3.41 6.90
N PRO A 134 16.03 4.60 6.72
CA PRO A 134 15.29 5.78 6.28
C PRO A 134 14.74 5.60 4.86
N SER A 135 13.62 6.23 4.56
CA SER A 135 13.09 6.35 3.20
C SER A 135 13.62 7.59 2.49
N ILE A 136 13.35 7.73 1.19
CA ILE A 136 13.68 8.97 0.47
C ILE A 136 12.93 10.16 1.05
N GLU A 137 11.64 9.99 1.38
CA GLU A 137 10.82 10.98 2.08
C GLU A 137 11.49 11.43 3.40
N SER A 138 11.95 10.48 4.22
CA SER A 138 12.63 10.81 5.48
C SER A 138 13.94 11.55 5.25
N LEU A 139 14.75 11.12 4.27
CA LEU A 139 16.04 11.76 3.96
C LEU A 139 15.86 13.19 3.44
N VAL A 140 14.87 13.43 2.58
CA VAL A 140 14.57 14.77 2.06
C VAL A 140 14.11 15.71 3.18
N ASN A 141 13.35 15.21 4.15
CA ASN A 141 12.91 16.00 5.30
C ASN A 141 14.04 16.25 6.32
N LEU A 142 15.02 15.37 6.39
CA LEU A 142 16.11 15.44 7.36
C LEU A 142 17.31 16.26 6.87
N LEU A 143 17.63 16.18 5.57
CA LEU A 143 18.85 16.76 5.01
C LEU A 143 18.59 18.19 4.47
N PRO A 144 19.61 19.06 4.45
CA PRO A 144 19.49 20.41 3.88
C PRO A 144 18.95 20.39 2.43
N PRO A 145 18.11 21.35 2.01
CA PRO A 145 17.65 21.44 0.63
C PRO A 145 18.79 21.50 -0.39
N GLY A 146 18.64 20.80 -1.51
CA GLY A 146 19.66 20.64 -2.55
C GLY A 146 20.85 19.76 -2.18
N SER A 147 20.84 19.08 -1.03
CA SER A 147 21.96 18.22 -0.61
C SER A 147 21.92 16.82 -1.21
N ILE A 148 20.75 16.33 -1.64
CA ILE A 148 20.60 15.00 -2.26
C ILE A 148 20.68 15.16 -3.78
N PRO A 149 21.69 14.55 -4.45
CA PRO A 149 21.80 14.61 -5.90
C PRO A 149 20.62 13.93 -6.59
N ALA A 150 20.08 14.54 -7.66
CA ALA A 150 18.96 13.98 -8.40
C ALA A 150 19.28 12.59 -8.95
N LYS A 151 20.51 12.41 -9.45
CA LYS A 151 21.01 11.11 -9.94
C LYS A 151 20.84 9.99 -8.91
N TRP A 152 21.10 10.28 -7.64
CA TRP A 152 20.98 9.27 -6.58
C TRP A 152 19.54 8.79 -6.42
N ILE A 153 18.57 9.70 -6.47
CA ILE A 153 17.13 9.37 -6.41
C ILE A 153 16.78 8.41 -7.55
N TRP A 154 17.22 8.70 -8.78
CA TRP A 154 16.90 7.85 -9.93
C TRP A 154 17.56 6.47 -9.89
N ASP A 155 18.78 6.39 -9.39
CA ASP A 155 19.52 5.12 -9.32
C ASP A 155 19.02 4.19 -8.21
N TYR A 156 18.47 4.75 -7.12
CA TYR A 156 18.22 4.02 -5.88
C TYR A 156 16.78 4.08 -5.36
N ALA A 157 15.89 4.86 -5.97
CA ALA A 157 14.47 4.86 -5.59
C ALA A 157 13.86 3.47 -5.80
N PRO A 158 13.24 2.87 -4.77
CA PRO A 158 12.55 1.60 -4.92
C PRO A 158 11.40 1.73 -5.94
N ALA A 159 11.22 0.74 -6.80
CA ALA A 159 10.08 0.72 -7.71
C ALA A 159 8.75 0.57 -6.92
N MET A 160 7.69 1.17 -7.46
CA MET A 160 6.34 1.05 -6.93
C MET A 160 5.83 -0.39 -7.09
N GLU A 161 5.49 -1.02 -5.96
CA GLU A 161 4.93 -2.37 -5.93
C GLU A 161 3.44 -2.35 -5.58
N PRO A 162 2.64 -3.30 -6.11
CA PRO A 162 1.25 -3.46 -5.70
C PRO A 162 1.15 -3.93 -4.25
N ARG A 163 0.09 -3.50 -3.56
CA ARG A 163 -0.23 -3.96 -2.20
C ARG A 163 -1.44 -4.87 -2.27
N PHE A 164 -1.26 -6.11 -1.82
CA PHE A 164 -2.31 -7.12 -1.82
C PHE A 164 -3.17 -7.00 -0.58
N TYR A 165 -4.48 -7.05 -0.78
CA TYR A 165 -5.49 -7.05 0.26
C TYR A 165 -6.46 -8.19 0.00
N SER A 166 -6.81 -8.94 1.05
CA SER A 166 -7.89 -9.91 0.95
C SER A 166 -9.21 -9.17 0.74
N ILE A 167 -10.01 -9.63 -0.22
CA ILE A 167 -11.31 -9.05 -0.49
C ILE A 167 -12.25 -9.36 0.68
N ALA A 168 -12.91 -8.31 1.18
CA ALA A 168 -13.78 -8.35 2.34
C ALA A 168 -15.27 -8.34 1.99
N SER A 169 -15.63 -8.24 0.71
CA SER A 169 -17.01 -8.27 0.20
C SER A 169 -17.27 -9.52 -0.63
N ILE A 170 -18.53 -9.75 -0.97
CA ILE A 170 -18.93 -10.57 -2.12
C ILE A 170 -19.14 -9.67 -3.33
N PHE A 171 -19.11 -10.26 -4.52
CA PHE A 171 -19.23 -9.55 -5.78
C PHE A 171 -20.70 -9.35 -6.12
N GLU A 172 -21.32 -8.32 -5.54
CA GLU A 172 -22.71 -7.95 -5.84
C GLU A 172 -22.83 -7.26 -7.22
N GLU A 173 -24.05 -7.20 -7.76
CA GLU A 173 -24.33 -6.65 -9.10
C GLU A 173 -23.85 -5.20 -9.30
N GLU A 174 -23.66 -4.42 -8.22
CA GLU A 174 -23.20 -3.03 -8.28
C GLU A 174 -21.70 -2.87 -8.57
N GLY A 175 -20.92 -3.96 -8.61
CA GLY A 175 -19.50 -3.92 -8.92
C GLY A 175 -18.64 -3.31 -7.81
N ILE A 176 -19.05 -3.49 -6.56
CA ILE A 176 -18.36 -2.95 -5.39
C ILE A 176 -17.43 -4.01 -4.80
N VAL A 177 -16.19 -3.61 -4.52
CA VAL A 177 -15.19 -4.43 -3.81
C VAL A 177 -14.77 -3.72 -2.54
N SER A 178 -14.78 -4.44 -1.42
CA SER A 178 -14.32 -3.91 -0.14
C SER A 178 -13.03 -4.56 0.33
N ILE A 179 -12.19 -3.82 1.05
CA ILE A 179 -10.99 -4.31 1.76
C ILE A 179 -10.97 -3.77 3.19
N CYS A 180 -10.35 -4.51 4.11
CA CYS A 180 -10.05 -4.02 5.46
C CYS A 180 -8.58 -3.61 5.53
N GLN A 181 -8.29 -2.33 5.76
CA GLN A 181 -6.92 -1.87 5.94
C GLN A 181 -6.76 -1.15 7.28
N SER A 182 -5.80 -1.64 8.08
CA SER A 182 -5.40 -0.93 9.29
C SER A 182 -4.41 0.17 8.94
N VAL A 183 -4.62 1.36 9.48
CA VAL A 183 -3.65 2.44 9.35
C VAL A 183 -3.12 2.73 10.74
N VAL A 184 -1.92 2.22 10.98
CA VAL A 184 -1.20 2.46 12.22
C VAL A 184 -0.34 3.70 12.00
N THR A 185 -0.74 4.80 12.63
CA THR A 185 0.16 5.94 12.83
C THR A 185 0.91 5.66 14.13
N LEU A 186 2.21 5.40 14.05
CA LEU A 186 3.05 5.34 15.24
C LEU A 186 3.12 6.74 15.87
N PRO A 187 3.23 6.88 17.20
CA PRO A 187 3.37 8.18 17.82
C PRO A 187 4.69 8.87 17.41
N PRO A 188 4.76 10.22 17.48
CA PRO A 188 5.99 10.95 17.23
C PRO A 188 7.17 10.40 18.07
N PRO A 189 8.39 10.34 17.52
CA PRO A 189 8.81 10.85 16.21
C PRO A 189 8.59 9.88 15.03
N TYR A 190 7.96 8.72 15.24
CA TYR A 190 7.89 7.63 14.26
C TYR A 190 6.65 7.69 13.36
N GLU A 191 6.01 8.86 13.23
CA GLU A 191 4.80 9.10 12.43
C GLU A 191 5.06 8.93 10.93
N HIS A 192 5.21 7.69 10.49
CA HIS A 192 5.39 7.34 9.09
C HIS A 192 4.32 6.31 8.70
N PRO A 193 3.07 6.75 8.47
CA PRO A 193 2.05 5.84 7.95
C PRO A 193 2.54 5.32 6.60
N GLY A 194 2.44 4.00 6.39
CA GLY A 194 2.92 3.37 5.16
C GLY A 194 2.20 3.93 3.92
N LEU A 195 2.92 3.99 2.79
CA LEU A 195 2.46 4.61 1.54
C LEU A 195 1.02 4.23 1.18
N ALA A 196 0.73 2.92 1.06
CA ALA A 196 -0.57 2.47 0.59
C ALA A 196 -1.72 2.80 1.57
N SER A 197 -1.47 2.71 2.87
CA SER A 197 -2.47 3.04 3.89
C SER A 197 -2.78 4.54 3.94
N ARG A 198 -1.76 5.38 3.70
CA ARG A 198 -1.89 6.84 3.58
C ARG A 198 -2.63 7.21 2.30
N TRP A 199 -2.24 6.61 1.18
CA TRP A 199 -2.87 6.79 -0.12
C TRP A 199 -4.36 6.42 -0.07
N LEU A 200 -4.71 5.26 0.49
CA LEU A 200 -6.10 4.83 0.65
C LEU A 200 -6.96 5.85 1.41
N ARG A 201 -6.41 6.47 2.47
CA ARG A 201 -7.11 7.51 3.23
C ARG A 201 -7.21 8.85 2.52
N SER A 202 -6.31 9.14 1.59
CA SER A 202 -6.37 10.36 0.79
C SER A 202 -7.38 10.30 -0.37
N LEU A 203 -7.84 9.10 -0.74
CA LEU A 203 -8.76 8.94 -1.86
C LEU A 203 -10.11 9.62 -1.59
N CYS A 204 -10.56 10.42 -2.55
CA CYS A 204 -11.88 11.02 -2.62
C CYS A 204 -12.82 10.19 -3.53
N VAL A 205 -14.12 10.48 -3.45
CA VAL A 205 -15.09 9.95 -4.41
C VAL A 205 -14.76 10.49 -5.81
N GLY A 206 -14.57 9.59 -6.78
CA GLY A 206 -14.22 9.92 -8.16
C GLY A 206 -12.72 9.82 -8.47
N ASP A 207 -11.86 9.68 -7.47
CA ASP A 207 -10.43 9.42 -7.70
C ASP A 207 -10.24 8.10 -8.42
N LYS A 208 -9.17 7.97 -9.21
CA LYS A 208 -8.87 6.75 -9.96
C LYS A 208 -7.64 6.06 -9.37
N GLY A 209 -7.67 4.74 -9.32
CA GLY A 209 -6.55 3.92 -8.87
C GLY A 209 -6.34 2.73 -9.81
N LEU A 210 -5.13 2.21 -9.86
CA LEU A 210 -4.85 0.98 -10.57
C LEU A 210 -4.98 -0.21 -9.61
N ALA A 211 -5.72 -1.23 -10.04
CA ALA A 211 -5.84 -2.48 -9.31
C ALA A 211 -5.67 -3.68 -10.22
N LEU A 212 -5.31 -4.81 -9.62
CA LEU A 212 -5.32 -6.12 -10.23
C LEU A 212 -6.03 -7.09 -9.31
N PHE A 213 -6.61 -8.14 -9.87
CA PHE A 213 -7.18 -9.23 -9.07
C PHE A 213 -6.23 -10.43 -9.07
N SER A 214 -6.13 -11.08 -7.92
CA SER A 214 -5.28 -12.25 -7.72
C SER A 214 -6.11 -13.37 -7.11
N LYS A 215 -6.24 -14.46 -7.88
CA LYS A 215 -6.89 -15.70 -7.43
C LYS A 215 -5.98 -16.43 -6.45
N THR A 216 -6.57 -17.03 -5.42
CA THR A 216 -5.81 -17.77 -4.41
C THR A 216 -6.31 -19.21 -4.25
N ASN A 217 -5.69 -19.94 -3.32
CA ASN A 217 -6.19 -21.24 -2.88
C ASN A 217 -6.92 -21.13 -1.52
N PHE A 218 -7.19 -19.92 -1.05
CA PHE A 218 -7.78 -19.67 0.27
C PHE A 218 -9.30 -19.59 0.16
N HIS A 219 -9.96 -20.75 0.11
CA HIS A 219 -11.41 -20.83 -0.09
C HIS A 219 -12.06 -21.83 0.84
N LEU A 220 -13.37 -21.67 1.04
CA LEU A 220 -14.16 -22.65 1.78
C LEU A 220 -14.16 -24.02 1.07
N PRO A 221 -14.31 -25.12 1.81
CA PRO A 221 -14.60 -26.43 1.23
C PRO A 221 -15.86 -26.37 0.36
N VAL A 222 -15.83 -27.07 -0.78
CA VAL A 222 -16.98 -27.13 -1.70
C VAL A 222 -18.18 -27.84 -1.05
N ASP A 223 -17.91 -28.83 -0.21
CA ASP A 223 -18.94 -29.51 0.58
C ASP A 223 -19.36 -28.62 1.77
N GLY A 224 -20.57 -28.11 1.69
CA GLY A 224 -21.19 -27.26 2.71
C GLY A 224 -21.45 -27.95 4.06
N SER A 225 -21.30 -29.28 4.16
CA SER A 225 -21.39 -29.99 5.43
C SER A 225 -20.09 -29.94 6.25
N VAL A 226 -18.97 -29.60 5.60
CA VAL A 226 -17.65 -29.58 6.24
C VAL A 226 -17.55 -28.36 7.16
N PRO A 227 -17.36 -28.53 8.48
CA PRO A 227 -17.20 -27.42 9.40
C PRO A 227 -15.86 -26.72 9.18
N VAL A 228 -15.83 -25.39 9.38
CA VAL A 228 -14.67 -24.55 9.14
C VAL A 228 -14.32 -23.76 10.41
N ILE A 229 -13.04 -23.82 10.79
CA ILE A 229 -12.48 -23.02 11.88
C ILE A 229 -11.73 -21.84 11.28
N LEU A 230 -12.19 -20.63 11.58
CA LEU A 230 -11.62 -19.38 11.10
C LEU A 230 -10.84 -18.74 12.25
N ILE A 231 -9.54 -18.48 12.06
CA ILE A 231 -8.69 -17.84 13.07
C ILE A 231 -8.12 -16.56 12.48
N GLY A 232 -8.46 -15.41 13.06
CA GLY A 232 -8.05 -14.11 12.54
C GLY A 232 -7.76 -13.08 13.63
N ALA A 233 -6.90 -12.13 13.31
CA ALA A 233 -6.63 -10.97 14.14
C ALA A 233 -6.58 -9.71 13.28
N GLY A 234 -7.13 -8.60 13.79
CA GLY A 234 -7.13 -7.32 13.08
C GLY A 234 -7.74 -7.39 11.67
N SER A 235 -7.05 -6.82 10.67
CA SER A 235 -7.49 -6.85 9.27
C SER A 235 -7.56 -8.26 8.67
N GLY A 236 -6.99 -9.28 9.31
CA GLY A 236 -7.12 -10.69 8.94
C GLY A 236 -8.57 -11.21 8.96
N ILE A 237 -9.52 -10.43 9.47
CA ILE A 237 -10.97 -10.72 9.37
C ILE A 237 -11.53 -10.54 7.94
N ALA A 238 -10.83 -9.82 7.06
CA ALA A 238 -11.30 -9.49 5.71
C ALA A 238 -11.84 -10.70 4.91
N PRO A 239 -11.06 -11.77 4.65
CA PRO A 239 -11.55 -12.89 3.86
C PRO A 239 -12.72 -13.62 4.57
N PHE A 240 -12.73 -13.66 5.90
CA PHE A 240 -13.81 -14.28 6.67
C PHE A 240 -15.13 -13.53 6.56
N ARG A 241 -15.07 -12.20 6.43
CA ARG A 241 -16.25 -11.40 6.08
C ARG A 241 -16.80 -11.81 4.72
N SER A 242 -15.95 -12.01 3.71
CA SER A 242 -16.40 -12.48 2.39
C SER A 242 -17.02 -13.88 2.45
N PHE A 243 -16.46 -14.79 3.26
CA PHE A 243 -17.02 -16.13 3.50
C PHE A 243 -18.40 -16.04 4.16
N TRP A 244 -18.54 -15.21 5.19
CA TRP A 244 -19.80 -15.02 5.91
C TRP A 244 -20.90 -14.41 5.04
N LEU A 245 -20.54 -13.48 4.15
CA LEU A 245 -21.50 -12.83 3.24
C LEU A 245 -21.88 -13.71 2.05
N SER A 246 -21.10 -14.76 1.76
CA SER A 246 -21.39 -15.67 0.65
C SER A 246 -22.55 -16.62 0.96
N ASP A 247 -23.10 -17.26 -0.06
CA ASP A 247 -24.15 -18.28 0.08
C ASP A 247 -23.63 -19.63 0.63
N ALA A 248 -22.47 -19.63 1.28
CA ALA A 248 -21.87 -20.84 1.85
C ALA A 248 -22.70 -21.37 3.02
N THR A 249 -22.87 -22.70 3.06
CA THR A 249 -23.66 -23.38 4.09
C THR A 249 -22.79 -24.07 5.16
N ASN A 250 -21.46 -23.95 5.06
CA ASN A 250 -20.50 -24.50 6.01
C ASN A 250 -20.79 -24.02 7.45
N PRO A 251 -20.83 -24.92 8.45
CA PRO A 251 -20.78 -24.52 9.84
C PRO A 251 -19.46 -23.79 10.12
N MET A 252 -19.51 -22.48 10.41
CA MET A 252 -18.32 -21.63 10.59
C MET A 252 -18.13 -21.24 12.06
N PHE A 253 -16.93 -21.46 12.58
CA PHE A 253 -16.52 -21.08 13.95
C PHE A 253 -15.40 -20.05 13.87
N LEU A 254 -15.66 -18.82 14.29
CA LEU A 254 -14.69 -17.72 14.26
C LEU A 254 -14.01 -17.53 15.63
N PHE A 255 -12.70 -17.66 15.64
CA PHE A 255 -11.82 -17.27 16.74
C PHE A 255 -11.12 -15.96 16.34
N TYR A 256 -11.57 -14.86 16.93
CA TYR A 256 -11.09 -13.52 16.59
C TYR A 256 -10.34 -12.87 17.76
N VAL A 257 -9.19 -12.28 17.46
CA VAL A 257 -8.35 -11.57 18.45
C VAL A 257 -8.26 -10.09 18.10
N SER A 258 -8.57 -9.23 19.08
CA SER A 258 -8.32 -7.79 19.03
C SER A 258 -7.55 -7.33 20.27
N ILE A 259 -6.84 -6.21 20.13
CA ILE A 259 -6.02 -5.63 21.21
C ILE A 259 -6.90 -5.04 22.32
N ALA A 260 -8.12 -4.61 21.98
CA ALA A 260 -9.10 -4.03 22.88
C ALA A 260 -10.52 -4.18 22.29
N ILE A 261 -11.54 -3.89 23.10
CA ILE A 261 -12.95 -4.02 22.70
C ILE A 261 -13.33 -3.01 21.60
N ASP A 262 -12.77 -1.80 21.62
CA ASP A 262 -12.94 -0.75 20.61
C ASP A 262 -12.13 -1.01 19.31
N CYS A 263 -11.28 -2.03 19.36
CA CYS A 263 -10.54 -2.57 18.21
C CYS A 263 -11.22 -3.81 17.60
N PHE A 264 -12.41 -4.19 18.08
CA PHE A 264 -13.16 -5.30 17.50
C PHE A 264 -13.86 -4.83 16.22
N HIS A 265 -13.61 -5.51 15.11
CA HIS A 265 -14.13 -5.13 13.81
C HIS A 265 -15.57 -5.63 13.65
N PHE A 266 -16.42 -4.84 12.98
CA PHE A 266 -17.81 -5.22 12.68
C PHE A 266 -18.72 -5.43 13.93
N GLN A 267 -18.44 -4.76 15.06
CA GLN A 267 -19.35 -4.67 16.21
C GLN A 267 -20.73 -4.05 15.89
N PRO A 268 -21.85 -4.72 16.20
CA PRO A 268 -23.20 -4.22 15.95
C PRO A 268 -23.54 -2.86 16.58
N SER A 269 -22.85 -2.50 17.68
CA SER A 269 -23.07 -1.26 18.43
C SER A 269 -22.46 -0.01 17.78
N ILE A 270 -21.64 -0.18 16.74
CA ILE A 270 -21.20 0.93 15.90
C ILE A 270 -22.16 0.91 14.70
N PRO A 271 -23.13 1.83 14.62
CA PRO A 271 -24.10 1.83 13.53
C PRO A 271 -23.33 1.85 12.20
N TYR A 272 -23.57 0.81 11.42
CA TYR A 272 -22.99 0.63 10.11
C TYR A 272 -23.90 1.28 9.08
#